data_AF-A0AAE7DJE3-F1
#
_entry.id   AF-A0AAE7DJE3-F1
#
_cell.length_a   1.000
_cell.length_b   1.000
_cell.length_c   1.000
_cell.angle_alpha   90.00
_cell.angle_beta   90.00
_cell.angle_gamma   90.00
#
_symmetry.space_group_name_H-M   'P 1'
#
loop_
_entity.id
_entity.type
_entity.pdbx_description
1 polymer ?
#
loop_
_entity_poly.entity_id
_entity_poly.type
_entity_poly.pdbx_seq_one_letter_code
_entity_poly.pdbx_strand_id
1 'polypeptide(L)'
;MTTEAARLGSLEQKFAVFEHRLGELEDRHETVPTRVTKLEQGFEHMARQLSELNVGQQTLTVAVNDIGAKVGRLLTILTLVGAVLQMAVPALLRVWFP
;
A
#
# COMPACT_ATOMS: atom_id res chain seq x y z
N MET A 1 19.95 -46.59 -50.94
CA MET A 1 18.64 -47.00 -50.38
C MET A 1 18.62 -47.07 -48.85
N THR A 2 19.62 -47.64 -48.15
CA THR A 2 19.58 -47.78 -46.68
C THR A 2 19.78 -46.47 -45.90
N THR A 3 20.57 -45.53 -46.42
CA THR A 3 20.88 -44.25 -45.75
C THR A 3 19.71 -43.27 -45.77
N GLU A 4 18.89 -43.29 -46.82
CA GLU A 4 17.68 -42.44 -46.93
C GLU A 4 16.58 -42.92 -45.98
N ALA A 5 16.36 -44.22 -45.88
CA ALA A 5 15.41 -44.79 -44.91
C ALA A 5 15.79 -44.46 -43.46
N ALA A 6 17.09 -44.52 -43.13
CA ALA A 6 17.59 -44.14 -41.81
C ALA A 6 17.43 -42.63 -41.53
N ARG A 7 17.64 -41.77 -42.53
CA ARG A 7 17.38 -40.33 -42.41
C ARG A 7 15.90 -40.03 -42.24
N LEU A 8 15.03 -40.72 -42.97
CA LEU A 8 13.58 -40.55 -42.89
C LEU A 8 13.06 -40.95 -41.50
N GLY A 9 13.47 -42.11 -40.98
CA GLY A 9 13.09 -42.54 -39.63
C GLY A 9 13.61 -41.61 -38.53
N SER A 10 14.81 -41.03 -38.70
CA SER A 10 15.31 -40.00 -37.77
C SER A 10 14.51 -38.70 -37.84
N LEU A 11 14.03 -38.32 -39.04
CA LEU A 11 13.16 -37.16 -39.20
C LEU A 11 11.79 -37.39 -38.54
N GLU A 12 11.16 -38.54 -38.76
CA GLU A 12 9.87 -38.90 -38.17
C GLU A 12 9.93 -38.89 -36.64
N GLN A 13 11.00 -39.45 -36.05
CA GLN A 13 11.19 -39.42 -34.61
C GLN A 13 11.36 -38.00 -34.08
N LYS A 14 12.11 -37.15 -34.79
CA LYS A 14 12.24 -35.73 -34.43
C LYS A 14 10.91 -35.00 -34.55
N PHE A 15 10.11 -35.32 -35.57
CA PHE A 15 8.81 -34.71 -35.80
C PHE A 15 7.82 -35.07 -34.67
N ALA A 16 7.78 -36.35 -34.26
CA ALA A 16 6.96 -36.79 -33.13
C ALA A 16 7.35 -36.10 -31.81
N VAL A 17 8.65 -35.90 -31.57
CA VAL A 17 9.13 -35.14 -30.40
C VAL A 17 8.73 -33.66 -30.50
N PHE A 18 8.76 -33.08 -31.70
CA PHE A 18 8.31 -31.70 -31.93
C PHE A 18 6.81 -31.54 -31.68
N GLU A 19 5.97 -32.43 -32.19
CA GLU A 19 4.52 -32.40 -31.94
C GLU A 19 4.21 -32.51 -30.45
N HIS A 20 4.89 -33.43 -29.74
CA HIS A 20 4.69 -33.58 -28.29
C HIS A 20 5.04 -32.30 -27.52
N ARG A 21 6.17 -31.66 -27.86
CA ARG A 21 6.59 -30.39 -27.23
C ARG A 21 5.69 -29.22 -27.59
N LEU A 22 5.12 -29.20 -28.79
CA LEU A 22 4.14 -28.20 -29.19
C LEU A 22 2.85 -28.35 -28.39
N GLY A 23 2.36 -29.58 -28.20
CA GLY A 23 1.18 -29.83 -27.36
C GLY A 23 1.40 -29.39 -25.91
N GLU A 24 2.55 -29.71 -25.30
CA GLU A 24 2.87 -29.25 -23.95
C GLU A 24 2.97 -27.72 -23.85
N LEU A 25 3.47 -27.06 -24.90
CA LEU A 25 3.54 -25.61 -24.97
C LEU A 25 2.15 -24.98 -25.08
N GLU A 26 1.26 -25.58 -25.87
CA GLU A 26 -0.12 -25.13 -26.05
C GLU A 26 -0.92 -25.23 -24.74
N ASP A 27 -0.84 -26.36 -24.05
CA ASP A 27 -1.46 -26.56 -22.73
C ASP A 27 -0.96 -25.53 -21.71
N ARG A 28 0.36 -25.29 -21.67
CA ARG A 28 0.95 -24.27 -20.79
C ARG A 28 0.46 -22.88 -21.15
N HIS A 29 0.39 -22.56 -22.44
CA HIS A 29 -0.02 -21.25 -22.92
C HIS A 29 -1.51 -20.98 -22.66
N GLU A 30 -2.38 -21.99 -22.71
CA GLU A 30 -3.81 -21.86 -22.36
C GLU A 30 -4.02 -21.42 -20.90
N THR A 31 -3.14 -21.87 -19.98
CA THR A 31 -3.24 -21.49 -18.57
C THR A 31 -2.69 -20.09 -18.25
N VAL A 32 -1.89 -19.49 -19.14
CA VAL A 32 -1.28 -18.16 -18.93
C VAL A 32 -2.33 -17.04 -18.84
N PRO A 33 -3.28 -16.91 -19.79
CA PRO A 33 -4.35 -15.91 -19.72
C PRO A 33 -5.09 -15.93 -18.38
N THR A 34 -5.48 -17.12 -17.92
CA THR A 34 -6.19 -17.28 -16.65
C THR A 34 -5.37 -16.79 -15.45
N ARG A 35 -4.05 -17.06 -15.44
CA ARG A 35 -3.15 -16.58 -14.38
C ARG A 35 -2.96 -15.06 -14.46
N VAL A 36 -2.83 -14.50 -15.66
CA VAL A 36 -2.72 -13.05 -15.86
C VAL A 36 -3.99 -12.35 -15.39
N THR A 37 -5.18 -12.83 -15.76
CA THR A 37 -6.45 -12.26 -15.29
C THR A 37 -6.56 -12.27 -13.76
N LYS A 38 -6.12 -13.36 -13.10
CA LYS A 38 -6.10 -13.42 -11.62
C LYS A 38 -5.11 -12.42 -11.01
N LEU A 39 -3.96 -12.22 -11.64
CA LEU A 39 -2.98 -11.22 -11.21
C LEU A 39 -3.55 -9.81 -11.38
N GLU A 40 -4.18 -9.51 -12.51
CA GLU A 40 -4.84 -8.22 -12.77
C GLU A 40 -5.92 -7.92 -11.71
N GLN A 41 -6.79 -8.89 -11.40
CA GLN A 41 -7.78 -8.77 -10.33
C GLN A 41 -7.14 -8.53 -8.96
N GLY A 42 -6.03 -9.21 -8.66
CA GLY A 42 -5.26 -9.00 -7.44
C GLY A 42 -4.67 -7.59 -7.37
N PHE A 43 -4.11 -7.08 -8.48
CA PHE A 43 -3.59 -5.72 -8.58
C PHE A 43 -4.69 -4.66 -8.42
N GLU A 44 -5.84 -4.84 -9.06
CA GLU A 44 -6.98 -3.94 -8.90
C GLU A 44 -7.48 -3.90 -7.45
N HIS A 45 -7.52 -5.05 -6.78
CA HIS A 45 -7.90 -5.11 -5.38
C HIS A 45 -6.90 -4.37 -4.48
N MET A 46 -5.59 -4.60 -4.68
CA MET A 46 -4.55 -3.88 -3.93
C MET A 46 -4.58 -2.38 -4.21
N ALA A 47 -4.80 -1.96 -5.46
CA ALA A 47 -4.91 -0.55 -5.82
C ALA A 47 -6.09 0.12 -5.09
N ARG A 48 -7.23 -0.57 -4.98
CA ARG A 48 -8.40 -0.10 -4.24
C ARG A 48 -8.11 0.03 -2.74
N GLN A 49 -7.50 -1.00 -2.13
CA GLN A 49 -7.09 -0.95 -0.72
C GLN A 49 -6.10 0.19 -0.43
N LEU A 50 -5.13 0.43 -1.32
CA LEU A 50 -4.20 1.55 -1.19
C LEU A 50 -4.90 2.90 -1.28
N SER A 51 -5.90 3.03 -2.16
CA SER A 51 -6.72 4.25 -2.25
C SER A 51 -7.51 4.48 -0.97
N GLU A 52 -8.15 3.45 -0.42
CA GLU A 52 -8.88 3.52 0.85
C GLU A 52 -7.95 3.86 2.02
N LEU A 53 -6.75 3.26 2.07
CA LEU A 53 -5.75 3.57 3.07
C LEU A 53 -5.30 5.03 2.99
N ASN A 54 -5.11 5.57 1.78
CA ASN A 54 -4.75 6.97 1.58
C ASN A 54 -5.86 7.92 2.08
N VAL A 55 -7.12 7.61 1.80
CA VAL A 55 -8.27 8.38 2.34
C VAL A 55 -8.32 8.29 3.87
N GLY A 56 -8.07 7.10 4.44
CA GLY A 56 -7.98 6.90 5.88
C GLY A 56 -6.87 7.74 6.51
N GLN A 57 -5.68 7.77 5.89
CA GLN A 57 -4.56 8.59 6.34
C GLN A 57 -4.88 10.09 6.29
N GLN A 58 -5.49 10.58 5.20
CA GLN A 58 -5.91 11.97 5.11
C GLN A 58 -6.88 12.35 6.23
N THR A 59 -7.84 11.48 6.52
CA THR A 59 -8.80 11.66 7.61
C THR A 59 -8.10 11.74 8.97
N LEU A 60 -7.14 10.84 9.21
CA LEU A 60 -6.33 10.85 10.43
C LEU A 60 -5.50 12.13 10.55
N THR A 61 -4.86 12.59 9.47
CA THR A 61 -4.10 13.84 9.45
C THR A 61 -4.97 15.04 9.84
N VAL A 62 -6.20 15.11 9.31
CA VAL A 62 -7.15 16.18 9.68
C VAL A 62 -7.52 16.08 11.16
N ALA A 63 -7.82 14.89 11.67
CA ALA A 63 -8.17 14.69 13.07
C ALA A 63 -7.01 15.08 14.01
N VAL A 64 -5.77 14.70 13.67
CA VAL A 64 -4.56 15.06 14.43
C VAL A 64 -4.35 16.57 14.43
N ASN A 65 -4.58 17.24 13.30
CA ASN A 65 -4.45 18.70 13.22
C ASN A 65 -5.51 19.41 14.09
N ASP A 66 -6.75 18.93 14.11
CA ASP A 66 -7.81 19.49 14.97
C ASP A 66 -7.49 19.30 16.47
N ILE A 67 -6.98 18.12 16.84
CA ILE A 67 -6.49 17.85 18.20
C ILE A 67 -5.35 18.80 18.54
N GLY A 68 -4.36 18.95 17.66
CA GLY A 68 -3.25 19.86 17.84
C GLY A 68 -3.70 21.30 18.08
N ALA A 69 -4.68 21.78 17.31
CA ALA A 69 -5.26 23.12 17.46
C ALA A 69 -5.98 23.29 18.81
N LYS A 70 -6.78 22.30 19.24
CA LYS A 70 -7.47 22.33 20.53
C LYS A 70 -6.49 22.34 21.70
N VAL A 71 -5.50 21.45 21.67
CA VAL A 71 -4.43 21.38 22.69
C VAL A 71 -3.65 22.69 22.73
N GLY A 72 -3.28 23.24 21.57
CA GLY A 72 -2.60 24.53 21.48
C GLY A 72 -3.40 25.65 22.15
N ARG A 73 -4.70 25.75 21.87
CA ARG A 73 -5.58 26.74 22.51
C ARG A 73 -5.65 26.58 24.02
N LEU A 74 -5.79 25.35 24.51
CA LEU A 74 -5.82 25.07 25.95
C LEU A 74 -4.51 25.47 26.62
N LEU A 75 -3.37 25.17 26.00
CA LEU A 75 -2.06 25.58 26.50
C LEU A 75 -1.93 27.10 26.55
N THR A 76 -2.34 27.82 25.49
CA THR A 76 -2.33 29.29 25.48
C THR A 76 -3.17 29.86 26.62
N ILE A 77 -4.38 29.33 26.83
CA ILE A 77 -5.25 29.76 27.94
C ILE A 77 -4.57 29.50 29.28
N LEU A 78 -4.00 28.31 29.49
CA LEU A 78 -3.31 27.96 30.73
C LEU A 78 -2.11 28.88 30.99
N THR A 79 -1.31 29.18 29.96
CA THR A 79 -0.19 30.13 30.06
C THR A 79 -0.66 31.52 30.43
N LEU A 80 -1.74 32.02 29.83
CA LEU A 80 -2.30 33.33 30.15
C LEU A 80 -2.82 33.38 31.60
N VAL A 81 -3.57 32.37 32.03
CA VAL A 81 -4.06 32.27 33.41
C VAL A 81 -2.91 32.24 34.40
N GLY A 82 -1.89 31.42 34.13
CA GLY A 82 -0.67 31.36 34.95
C GLY A 82 0.04 32.71 35.04
N ALA A 83 0.20 33.41 33.90
CA ALA A 83 0.83 34.74 33.86
C ALA A 83 0.04 35.78 34.67
N VAL A 84 -1.28 35.81 34.56
CA VAL A 84 -2.15 36.71 35.35
C VAL A 84 -2.04 36.40 36.84
N LEU A 85 -2.07 35.14 37.23
CA LEU A 85 -1.89 34.74 38.63
C LEU A 85 -0.53 35.17 39.18
N GLN A 86 0.55 35.02 38.40
CA GLN A 86 1.88 35.48 38.84
C GLN A 86 1.96 37.00 39.05
N MET A 87 1.20 37.81 38.30
CA MET A 87 1.13 39.25 38.52
C MET A 87 0.20 39.63 39.68
N ALA A 88 -0.95 38.96 39.80
CA ALA A 88 -1.98 39.31 40.78
C ALA A 88 -1.63 38.86 42.21
N VAL A 89 -1.04 37.67 42.38
CA VAL A 89 -0.69 37.11 43.70
C VAL A 89 0.20 38.05 44.53
N PRO A 90 1.38 38.52 44.05
CA PRO A 90 2.22 39.41 44.83
C PRO A 90 1.59 40.80 45.04
N ALA A 91 0.81 41.30 44.09
CA ALA A 91 0.11 42.58 44.24
C ALA A 91 -0.94 42.52 45.36
N LEU A 92 -1.71 41.44 45.44
CA LEU A 92 -2.71 41.23 46.49
C LEU A 92 -2.06 40.99 47.85
N LEU A 93 -0.97 40.20 47.91
CA LEU A 93 -0.21 40.00 49.14
C LEU A 93 0.34 41.32 49.70
N ARG A 94 0.83 42.22 48.85
CA ARG A 94 1.36 43.52 49.26
C ARG A 94 0.29 44.49 49.79
N VAL A 95 -0.96 44.33 49.36
CA VAL A 95 -2.09 45.14 49.85
C VAL A 95 -2.59 44.62 51.20
N TRP A 96 -2.56 43.30 51.42
CA TRP A 96 -3.00 42.67 52.67
C TRP A 96 -1.92 42.62 53.76
N PHE A 97 -0.65 42.55 53.36
CA PHE A 97 0.52 42.57 54.24
C PHE A 97 1.44 43.74 53.84
N PRO A 98 1.13 44.98 54.27
CA PRO A 98 2.01 46.13 54.09
C PRO A 98 3.29 46.04 54.93
#